data_AF-A0A2E7TKP2-F1
#
_entry.id   AF-A0A2E7TKP2-F1
#
_cell.length_a   1.000
_cell.length_b   1.000
_cell.length_c   1.000
_cell.angle_alpha   90.00
_cell.angle_beta   90.00
_cell.angle_gamma   90.00
#
_symmetry.space_group_name_H-M   'P 1'
#
loop_
_entity.id
_entity.type
_entity.pdbx_description
1 polymer ?
#
loop_
_entity_poly.entity_id
_entity_poly.type
_entity_poly.pdbx_seq_one_letter_code
_entity_poly.pdbx_strand_id
1 'polypeptide(L)'
;MNYKLINRLDPMLYLGLVLLTFIMPEVVYRLYLLDFSAALAENQVMIVRSTALPLYFAAMAFFLLGGNAENAKQLNIIRYSGGLGLIAFAVFTEFNGFLVFGLAEIALAVVTGSQIKKEEASGGYTTENE
;
A
#
# COMPACT_ATOMS: atom_id res chain seq x y z
N MET A 1 14.72 -6.38 7.92
CA MET A 1 13.86 -5.20 8.17
C MET A 1 12.65 -5.66 8.96
N ASN A 2 12.38 -5.08 10.14
CA ASN A 2 11.28 -5.51 11.03
C ASN A 2 9.92 -5.02 10.47
N TYR A 3 8.85 -5.83 10.58
CA TYR A 3 7.49 -5.44 10.16
C TYR A 3 7.00 -4.14 10.81
N LYS A 4 7.43 -3.84 12.04
CA LYS A 4 7.12 -2.58 12.74
C LYS A 4 7.67 -1.37 11.99
N LEU A 5 8.85 -1.52 11.36
CA LEU A 5 9.42 -0.46 10.53
C LEU A 5 8.65 -0.31 9.22
N ILE A 6 8.29 -1.43 8.59
CA ILE A 6 7.49 -1.43 7.34
C ILE A 6 6.15 -0.74 7.58
N ASN A 7 5.39 -1.18 8.59
CA ASN A 7 4.10 -0.58 8.95
C ASN A 7 4.20 0.88 9.39
N ARG A 8 5.38 1.36 9.83
CA ARG A 8 5.60 2.77 10.18
C ARG A 8 5.93 3.62 8.94
N LEU A 9 6.60 3.06 7.95
CA LEU A 9 6.98 3.74 6.71
C LEU A 9 5.84 3.79 5.69
N ASP A 10 5.03 2.73 5.62
CA ASP A 10 3.91 2.63 4.69
C ASP A 10 2.94 3.83 4.75
N PRO A 11 2.48 4.29 5.93
CA PRO A 11 1.67 5.50 6.03
C PRO A 11 2.36 6.74 5.44
N MET A 12 3.67 6.89 5.62
CA MET A 12 4.41 8.05 5.12
C MET A 12 4.48 8.03 3.59
N LEU A 13 4.72 6.85 3.01
CA LEU A 13 4.73 6.67 1.55
C LEU A 13 3.34 6.90 0.94
N TYR A 14 2.30 6.33 1.54
CA TYR A 14 0.92 6.52 1.09
C TYR A 14 0.48 7.99 1.22
N LEU A 15 0.78 8.66 2.34
CA LEU A 15 0.47 10.09 2.50
C LEU A 15 1.25 10.96 1.52
N GLY A 16 2.51 10.62 1.24
CA GLY A 16 3.29 11.30 0.20
C GLY A 16 2.61 11.19 -1.16
N LEU A 17 2.18 9.98 -1.55
CA LEU A 17 1.48 9.75 -2.81
C LEU A 17 0.11 10.47 -2.85
N VAL A 18 -0.62 10.50 -1.73
CA VAL A 18 -1.86 11.27 -1.59
C VAL A 18 -1.61 12.75 -1.88
N LEU A 19 -0.61 13.36 -1.24
CA LEU A 19 -0.27 14.77 -1.45
C LEU A 19 0.14 15.04 -2.89
N LEU A 20 0.98 14.19 -3.48
CA LEU A 20 1.37 14.29 -4.89
C LEU A 20 0.16 14.22 -5.82
N THR A 21 -0.81 13.36 -5.51
CA THR A 21 -2.04 13.19 -6.30
C THR A 21 -2.92 14.45 -6.28
N PHE A 22 -2.95 15.20 -5.18
CA PHE A 22 -3.71 16.45 -5.10
C PHE A 22 -2.97 17.64 -5.73
N ILE A 23 -1.68 17.78 -5.46
CA ILE A 23 -0.85 18.92 -5.87
C ILE A 23 -0.42 18.80 -7.34
N MET A 24 -0.06 17.59 -7.78
CA MET A 24 0.45 17.29 -9.12
C MET A 24 -0.30 16.11 -9.77
N PRO A 25 -1.62 16.23 -9.99
CA PRO A 25 -2.43 15.14 -10.54
C PRO A 25 -1.96 14.70 -11.92
N GLU A 26 -1.39 15.60 -12.73
CA GLU A 26 -0.87 15.25 -14.05
C GLU A 26 0.34 14.30 -13.99
N VAL A 27 1.25 14.51 -13.02
CA VAL A 27 2.39 13.60 -12.82
C VAL A 27 1.88 12.22 -12.41
N VAL A 28 0.90 12.18 -11.49
CA VAL A 28 0.31 10.92 -11.03
C VAL A 28 -0.47 10.21 -12.14
N TYR A 29 -1.19 10.95 -12.98
CA TYR A 29 -1.87 10.42 -14.15
C TYR A 29 -0.91 9.70 -15.11
N ARG A 30 0.21 10.36 -15.44
CA ARG A 30 1.26 9.78 -16.28
C ARG A 30 1.87 8.53 -15.67
N LEU A 31 2.11 8.53 -14.35
CA LEU A 31 2.58 7.34 -13.63
C LEU A 31 1.58 6.19 -13.68
N TYR A 32 0.29 6.48 -13.52
CA TYR A 32 -0.75 5.45 -13.60
C TYR A 32 -0.96 4.91 -15.00
N LEU A 33 -0.78 5.72 -16.05
CA LEU A 33 -0.79 5.24 -17.42
C LEU A 33 0.50 4.50 -17.83
N LEU A 34 1.60 4.74 -17.11
CA LEU A 34 2.96 4.43 -17.56
C LEU A 34 3.30 5.12 -18.90
N ASP A 35 2.74 6.31 -19.11
CA ASP A 35 2.99 7.16 -20.27
C ASP A 35 3.29 8.59 -19.83
N PHE A 36 4.55 9.00 -19.95
CA PHE A 36 5.01 10.33 -19.54
C PHE A 36 4.71 11.44 -20.55
N SER A 37 4.20 11.09 -21.74
CA SER A 37 3.74 12.03 -22.76
C SER A 37 2.26 12.37 -22.64
N ALA A 38 1.50 11.61 -21.84
CA ALA A 38 0.07 11.79 -21.67
C ALA A 38 -0.28 13.16 -21.06
N ALA A 39 -1.28 13.82 -21.65
CA ALA A 39 -1.84 15.07 -21.15
C ALA A 39 -3.10 14.79 -20.33
N LEU A 40 -3.17 15.35 -19.13
CA LEU A 40 -4.33 15.19 -18.26
C LEU A 40 -5.42 16.19 -18.66
N ALA A 41 -6.59 15.69 -19.08
CA ALA A 41 -7.74 16.54 -19.36
C ALA A 41 -8.41 17.04 -18.06
N GLU A 42 -9.01 18.24 -18.08
CA GLU A 42 -9.62 18.85 -16.88
C GLU A 42 -10.72 17.97 -16.24
N ASN A 43 -11.52 17.29 -17.06
CA ASN A 43 -12.56 16.37 -16.59
C ASN A 43 -12.01 15.09 -15.94
N GLN A 44 -10.74 14.74 -16.18
CA GLN A 44 -10.07 13.58 -15.60
C GLN A 44 -9.33 13.92 -14.29
N VAL A 45 -9.09 15.20 -14.00
CA VAL A 45 -8.39 15.64 -12.78
C VAL A 45 -9.08 15.10 -11.52
N MET A 46 -10.41 15.14 -11.47
CA MET A 46 -11.16 14.64 -10.32
C MET A 46 -11.07 13.11 -10.19
N ILE A 47 -11.00 12.38 -11.30
CA ILE A 47 -10.82 10.93 -11.31
C ILE A 47 -9.44 10.57 -10.76
N VAL A 48 -8.39 11.27 -11.18
CA VAL A 48 -7.04 11.02 -10.65
C VAL A 48 -6.99 11.35 -9.17
N ARG A 49 -7.58 12.47 -8.75
CA ARG A 49 -7.65 12.86 -7.33
C ARG A 49 -8.43 11.88 -6.46
N SER A 50 -9.48 11.24 -6.98
CA SER A 50 -10.27 10.28 -6.20
C SER A 50 -9.46 9.03 -5.82
N THR A 51 -8.41 8.69 -6.58
CA THR A 51 -7.48 7.60 -6.23
C THR A 51 -6.72 7.85 -4.92
N ALA A 52 -6.62 9.10 -4.47
CA ALA A 52 -6.01 9.44 -3.19
C ALA A 52 -6.85 9.00 -1.98
N LEU A 53 -8.16 8.83 -2.13
CA LEU A 53 -9.03 8.43 -1.02
C LEU A 53 -8.72 7.03 -0.47
N PRO A 54 -8.66 5.95 -1.30
CA PRO A 54 -8.30 4.63 -0.80
C PRO A 54 -6.86 4.60 -0.25
N LEU A 55 -5.92 5.35 -0.85
CA LEU A 55 -4.55 5.47 -0.34
C LEU A 55 -4.50 6.15 1.03
N TYR A 56 -5.26 7.23 1.21
CA TYR A 56 -5.38 7.91 2.49
C TYR A 56 -5.99 7.00 3.56
N PHE A 57 -7.04 6.26 3.22
CA PHE A 57 -7.63 5.27 4.11
C PHE A 57 -6.60 4.21 4.53
N ALA A 58 -5.85 3.64 3.58
CA ALA A 58 -4.80 2.68 3.87
C ALA A 58 -3.73 3.29 4.80
N ALA A 59 -3.28 4.51 4.51
CA ALA A 59 -2.31 5.22 5.35
C ALA A 59 -2.78 5.35 6.81
N MET A 60 -4.03 5.75 7.01
CA MET A 60 -4.61 5.89 8.34
C MET A 60 -4.74 4.53 9.05
N ALA A 61 -5.15 3.48 8.33
CA ALA A 61 -5.23 2.13 8.90
C ALA A 61 -3.85 1.65 9.39
N PHE A 62 -2.81 1.79 8.56
CA PHE A 62 -1.45 1.41 8.95
C PHE A 62 -0.88 2.28 10.08
N PHE A 63 -1.15 3.58 10.07
CA PHE A 63 -0.67 4.50 11.11
C PHE A 63 -1.30 4.19 12.47
N LEU A 64 -2.61 3.97 12.52
CA LEU A 64 -3.35 3.76 13.76
C LEU A 64 -3.18 2.33 14.29
N LEU A 65 -3.10 1.33 13.42
CA LEU A 65 -3.18 -0.08 13.80
C LEU A 65 -1.84 -0.82 13.69
N GLY A 66 -0.84 -0.26 13.01
CA GLY A 66 0.42 -0.95 12.66
C GLY A 66 1.37 -1.29 13.81
N GLY A 67 1.15 -0.73 15.00
CA GLY A 67 2.01 -0.91 16.18
C GLY A 67 1.79 -2.20 16.99
N ASN A 68 0.68 -2.91 16.77
CA ASN A 68 0.35 -4.17 17.45
C ASN A 68 0.50 -5.34 16.46
N ALA A 69 1.08 -6.46 16.89
CA ALA A 69 1.27 -7.67 16.08
C ALA A 69 -0.04 -8.27 15.55
N GLU A 70 -1.12 -8.28 16.35
CA GLU A 70 -2.41 -8.83 15.92
C GLU A 70 -3.06 -7.95 14.84
N ASN A 71 -3.03 -6.63 15.06
CA ASN A 71 -3.47 -5.66 14.06
C ASN A 71 -2.57 -5.71 12.81
N ALA A 72 -1.26 -5.94 12.96
CA ALA A 72 -0.35 -6.07 11.84
C ALA A 72 -0.70 -7.26 10.93
N LYS A 73 -1.26 -8.35 11.47
CA LYS A 73 -1.79 -9.46 10.66
C LYS A 73 -2.99 -9.03 9.83
N GLN A 74 -3.96 -8.36 10.46
CA GLN A 74 -5.15 -7.87 9.78
C GLN A 74 -4.78 -6.85 8.70
N LEU A 75 -3.90 -5.91 9.03
CA LEU A 75 -3.34 -4.95 8.08
C LEU A 75 -2.61 -5.64 6.92
N ASN A 76 -1.92 -6.75 7.17
CA ASN A 76 -1.26 -7.50 6.10
C ASN A 76 -2.27 -8.15 5.14
N ILE A 77 -3.44 -8.57 5.63
CA ILE A 77 -4.56 -9.03 4.78
C ILE A 77 -5.11 -7.86 3.97
N ILE A 78 -5.30 -6.69 4.60
CA ILE A 78 -5.73 -5.48 3.89
C ILE A 78 -4.73 -5.15 2.78
N ARG A 79 -3.42 -5.17 3.04
CA ARG A 79 -2.37 -4.95 2.03
C ARG A 79 -2.50 -5.92 0.86
N TYR A 80 -2.61 -7.21 1.17
CA TYR A 80 -2.73 -8.25 0.16
C TYR A 80 -3.98 -8.08 -0.70
N SER A 81 -5.13 -7.82 -0.07
CA SER A 81 -6.40 -7.58 -0.76
C SER A 81 -6.40 -6.29 -1.58
N GLY A 82 -5.77 -5.22 -1.07
CA GLY A 82 -5.58 -3.97 -1.78
C GLY A 82 -4.70 -4.14 -3.02
N GLY A 83 -3.60 -4.90 -2.90
CA GLY A 83 -2.75 -5.23 -4.03
C GLY A 83 -3.49 -6.01 -5.12
N LEU A 84 -4.30 -7.00 -4.75
CA LEU A 84 -5.18 -7.71 -5.70
C LEU A 84 -6.23 -6.79 -6.33
N GLY A 85 -6.82 -5.89 -5.54
CA GLY A 85 -7.77 -4.88 -6.03
C GLY A 85 -7.15 -3.95 -7.07
N LEU A 86 -5.92 -3.50 -6.84
CA LEU A 86 -5.15 -2.69 -7.79
C LEU A 86 -4.87 -3.45 -9.10
N ILE A 87 -4.48 -4.72 -9.01
CA ILE A 87 -4.28 -5.57 -10.21
C ILE A 87 -5.58 -5.72 -10.99
N ALA A 88 -6.70 -6.00 -10.30
CA ALA A 88 -8.00 -6.09 -10.95
C ALA A 88 -8.37 -4.76 -11.63
N PHE A 89 -8.13 -3.63 -10.96
CA PHE A 89 -8.37 -2.30 -11.53
C PHE A 89 -7.52 -2.05 -12.78
N ALA A 90 -6.26 -2.48 -12.78
CA ALA A 90 -5.39 -2.40 -13.95
C ALA A 90 -5.89 -3.23 -15.13
N VAL A 91 -6.56 -4.38 -14.89
CA VAL A 91 -7.14 -5.21 -15.95
C VAL A 91 -8.36 -4.54 -16.60
N PHE A 92 -9.16 -3.79 -15.81
CA PHE A 92 -10.38 -3.15 -16.27
C PHE A 92 -10.21 -1.68 -16.70
N THR A 93 -9.01 -1.13 -16.59
CA THR A 93 -8.72 0.27 -16.93
C THR A 93 -7.43 0.39 -17.73
N GLU A 94 -7.14 1.56 -18.27
CA GLU A 94 -5.88 1.85 -18.96
C GLU A 94 -4.73 2.19 -17.98
N PHE A 95 -5.00 2.18 -16.67
CA PHE A 95 -4.02 2.52 -15.64
C PHE A 95 -3.09 1.35 -15.31
N ASN A 96 -2.21 1.03 -16.26
CA ASN A 96 -1.21 -0.04 -16.15
C ASN A 96 -0.29 0.11 -14.93
N GLY A 97 -0.07 1.33 -14.43
CA GLY A 97 0.69 1.59 -13.22
C GLY A 97 0.11 0.89 -11.99
N PHE A 98 -1.21 0.68 -11.93
CA PHE A 98 -1.83 -0.08 -10.84
C PHE A 98 -1.42 -1.56 -10.83
N LEU A 99 -0.99 -2.12 -11.96
CA LEU A 99 -0.39 -3.46 -11.98
C LEU A 99 0.94 -3.45 -11.20
N VAL A 100 1.78 -2.44 -11.44
CA VAL A 100 3.07 -2.28 -10.77
C VAL A 100 2.88 -2.05 -9.26
N PHE A 101 1.98 -1.13 -8.89
CA PHE A 101 1.66 -0.87 -7.48
C PHE A 101 1.05 -2.11 -6.81
N GLY A 102 0.12 -2.80 -7.47
CA GLY A 102 -0.50 -4.01 -6.93
C GLY A 102 0.49 -5.14 -6.68
N LEU A 103 1.43 -5.37 -7.60
CA LEU A 103 2.50 -6.35 -7.41
C LEU A 103 3.45 -5.95 -6.27
N ALA A 104 3.78 -4.66 -6.15
CA ALA A 104 4.61 -4.16 -5.06
C ALA A 104 3.93 -4.36 -3.69
N GLU A 105 2.63 -4.09 -3.60
CA GLU A 105 1.83 -4.30 -2.38
C GLU A 105 1.77 -5.79 -1.99
N ILE A 106 1.58 -6.69 -2.97
CA ILE A 106 1.61 -8.14 -2.72
C ILE A 106 3.00 -8.59 -2.26
N ALA A 107 4.07 -8.12 -2.90
CA ALA A 107 5.43 -8.44 -2.49
C ALA A 107 5.71 -7.97 -1.05
N LEU A 108 5.31 -6.74 -0.71
CA LEU A 108 5.40 -6.20 0.65
C LEU A 108 4.56 -7.02 1.64
N ALA A 109 3.37 -7.49 1.25
CA ALA A 109 2.53 -8.32 2.10
C ALA A 109 3.16 -9.70 2.39
N VAL A 110 3.81 -10.30 1.40
CA VAL A 110 4.55 -11.57 1.58
C VAL A 110 5.74 -11.37 2.52
N VAL A 111 6.55 -10.33 2.30
CA VAL A 111 7.71 -10.02 3.15
C VAL A 111 7.25 -9.73 4.58
N THR A 112 6.28 -8.83 4.76
CA THR A 112 5.76 -8.44 6.07
C THR A 112 5.15 -9.64 6.82
N GLY A 113 4.35 -10.45 6.12
CA GLY A 113 3.79 -11.68 6.68
C GLY A 113 4.86 -12.68 7.13
N SER A 114 5.95 -12.82 6.38
CA SER A 114 7.09 -13.67 6.78
C SER A 114 7.79 -13.16 8.04
N GLN A 115 7.91 -11.84 8.22
CA GLN A 115 8.52 -11.23 9.40
C GLN A 115 7.63 -11.39 10.63
N ILE A 116 6.31 -11.20 10.48
CA ILE A 116 5.33 -11.42 11.56
C ILE A 116 5.44 -12.87 12.07
N LYS A 117 5.42 -13.85 11.16
CA LYS A 117 5.55 -15.28 11.52
C LYS A 117 6.87 -15.61 12.24
N LYS A 118 7.97 -14.96 11.85
CA LYS A 118 9.28 -15.13 12.51
C LYS A 118 9.30 -14.57 13.93
N GLU A 119 8.68 -13.41 14.18
CA GLU A 119 8.59 -12.83 15.52
C GLU A 119 7.78 -13.75 16.45
N GLU A 120 6.68 -14.34 15.95
CA GLU A 120 5.89 -15.33 16.70
C GLU A 120 6.69 -16.60 17.04
N ALA A 121 7.41 -17.15 16.06
CA ALA A 121 8.25 -18.31 16.30
C ALA A 121 9.36 -18.02 17.32
N SER A 122 9.92 -16.80 17.31
CA SER A 122 10.95 -16.40 18.29
C SER A 122 10.40 -16.17 19.70
N GLY A 123 9.13 -15.76 19.84
CA GLY A 123 8.46 -15.63 21.13
C GLY A 123 8.10 -16.96 21.79
N GLY A 124 7.97 -18.04 20.99
CA GLY A 124 7.61 -19.38 21.46
C GLY A 124 8.72 -20.15 22.19
N TYR A 125 9.97 -19.65 22.21
CA TYR A 125 11.10 -20.34 22.86
C TYR A 125 11.47 -19.78 24.24
N THR A 126 10.67 -18.88 24.83
CA THR A 126 10.90 -18.35 26.21
C THR A 126 10.02 -18.96 27.28
N THR A 127 9.43 -20.13 27.02
CA THR A 127 8.85 -20.98 28.09
C THR A 127 9.61 -22.30 28.15
N GLU A 128 10.85 -22.25 28.63
CA GLU A 128 11.48 -23.42 29.26
C GLU A 128 11.93 -23.05 30.68
N ASN A 129 11.50 -23.88 31.63
CA ASN A 129 12.03 -24.10 32.97
C ASN A 129 11.63 -23.11 34.08
N GLU A 130 10.57 -23.48 34.81
CA GLU A 130 10.58 -23.69 36.27
C GLU A 130 9.48 -24.68 36.68
#